data_AF-A0A435UND9-F1
#
_entry.id   AF-A0A435UND9-F1
#
_cell.length_a   1.000
_cell.length_b   1.000
_cell.length_c   1.000
_cell.angle_alpha   90.00
_cell.angle_beta   90.00
_cell.angle_gamma   90.00
#
_symmetry.space_group_name_H-M   'P 1'
#
loop_
_entity.id
_entity.type
_entity.pdbx_description
1 polymer ?
#
loop_
_entity_poly.entity_id
_entity_poly.type
_entity_poly.pdbx_seq_one_letter_code
_entity_poly.pdbx_strand_id
1 'polypeptide(L)'
;AYTVMAPLADDDEDIPENFAPAIVAESTMTLKTMSVASAVIELDTKDSPVFVFRNAGTDHLNIVYRRPDGNIGWIDPSTTKVAQA
;
A
#
# COMPACT_ATOMS: atom_id res chain seq x y z
N ALA A 1 11.69 9.34 -24.90
CA ALA A 1 10.67 10.39 -25.01
C ALA A 1 10.19 10.70 -23.60
N TYR A 2 10.33 11.95 -23.14
CA TYR A 2 9.90 12.36 -21.80
C TYR A 2 8.57 13.10 -21.96
N THR A 3 7.53 12.62 -21.29
CA THR A 3 6.24 13.32 -21.21
C THR A 3 6.24 14.15 -19.93
N VAL A 4 5.95 15.44 -20.06
CA VAL A 4 5.62 16.32 -18.93
C VAL A 4 4.12 16.16 -18.70
N MET A 5 3.74 15.57 -17.58
CA MET A 5 2.36 15.60 -17.13
C MET A 5 2.12 16.98 -16.49
N ALA A 6 1.09 17.69 -16.94
CA ALA A 6 0.59 18.85 -16.22
C ALA A 6 0.16 18.42 -14.81
N PRO A 7 0.30 19.29 -13.79
CA PRO A 7 -0.32 19.02 -12.50
C PRO A 7 -1.82 18.81 -12.75
N LEU A 8 -2.39 17.75 -12.18
CA LEU A 8 -3.84 17.68 -12.02
C LEU A 8 -4.23 18.97 -11.31
N ALA A 9 -5.22 19.69 -11.84
CA ALA A 9 -5.73 20.90 -11.22
C ALA A 9 -5.98 20.60 -9.74
N ASP A 10 -5.45 21.46 -8.87
CA ASP A 10 -5.65 21.36 -7.44
C ASP A 10 -7.17 21.32 -7.16
N ASP A 11 -7.69 20.13 -6.81
CA ASP A 11 -8.96 20.00 -6.09
C ASP A 11 -8.73 20.47 -4.63
N ASP A 12 -8.14 21.67 -4.47
CA ASP A 12 -8.01 22.42 -3.22
C ASP A 12 -9.37 23.10 -2.90
N GLU A 13 -10.43 22.30 -2.85
CA GLU A 13 -11.70 22.71 -2.27
C GLU A 13 -11.53 22.74 -0.73
N ASP A 14 -11.25 23.92 -0.18
CA ASP A 14 -11.44 24.32 1.22
C ASP A 14 -11.04 23.29 2.31
N ILE A 15 -9.79 22.81 2.31
CA ILE A 15 -9.27 22.09 3.49
C ILE A 15 -9.03 23.11 4.62
N PRO A 16 -9.71 23.00 5.79
CA PRO A 16 -9.51 23.93 6.90
C PRO A 16 -8.04 23.93 7.36
N GLU A 17 -7.51 25.10 7.77
CA GLU A 17 -6.13 25.22 8.27
C GLU A 17 -5.81 24.30 9.47
N ASN A 18 -6.84 23.79 10.15
CA ASN A 18 -6.74 22.86 11.28
C ASN A 18 -7.11 21.40 10.92
N PHE A 19 -7.15 21.05 9.64
CA PHE A 19 -7.47 19.69 9.22
C PHE A 19 -6.39 18.71 9.69
N ALA A 20 -6.77 17.84 10.64
CA ALA A 20 -5.96 16.72 11.09
C ALA A 20 -6.74 15.43 10.81
N PRO A 21 -6.32 14.59 9.83
CA PRO A 21 -7.02 13.36 9.52
C PRO A 21 -7.01 12.41 10.73
N ALA A 22 -8.13 11.74 10.97
CA ALA A 22 -8.24 10.79 12.06
C ALA A 22 -7.32 9.58 11.83
N ILE A 23 -6.54 9.22 12.85
CA ILE A 23 -5.78 7.97 12.86
C ILE A 23 -6.73 6.88 13.35
N VAL A 24 -7.14 6.00 12.44
CA VAL A 24 -8.03 4.88 12.74
C VAL A 24 -7.21 3.62 13.00
N ALA A 25 -7.38 3.03 14.19
CA ALA A 25 -6.81 1.72 14.49
C ALA A 25 -7.71 0.63 13.90
N GLU A 26 -7.14 -0.19 13.02
CA GLU A 26 -7.86 -1.33 12.43
C GLU A 26 -7.98 -2.50 13.42
N SER A 27 -8.99 -3.35 13.19
CA SER A 27 -9.19 -4.55 13.99
C SER A 27 -8.10 -5.60 13.74
N THR A 28 -7.80 -6.41 14.76
CA THR A 28 -6.88 -7.54 14.62
C THR A 28 -7.40 -8.54 13.57
N MET A 29 -6.52 -8.99 12.68
CA MET A 29 -6.83 -9.99 11.65
C MET A 29 -5.81 -11.12 11.61
N THR A 30 -6.25 -12.31 11.23
CA THR A 30 -5.37 -13.44 10.94
C THR A 30 -4.75 -13.29 9.56
N LEU A 31 -3.43 -13.37 9.48
CA LEU A 31 -2.72 -13.26 8.22
C LEU A 31 -2.65 -14.61 7.53
N LYS A 32 -3.05 -14.63 6.25
CA LYS A 32 -2.89 -15.79 5.38
C LYS A 32 -1.42 -15.93 4.96
N THR A 33 -0.90 -17.15 4.95
CA THR A 33 0.41 -17.48 4.36
C THR A 33 0.22 -17.86 2.89
N MET A 34 0.83 -17.09 1.98
CA MET A 34 0.68 -17.33 0.54
C MET A 34 1.81 -16.73 -0.29
N SER A 35 1.82 -17.03 -1.59
CA SER A 35 2.73 -16.40 -2.54
C SER A 35 2.33 -14.94 -2.81
N VAL A 36 3.27 -14.15 -3.33
CA VAL A 36 3.00 -12.78 -3.79
C VAL A 36 1.91 -12.76 -4.86
N ALA A 37 1.94 -13.69 -5.83
CA ALA A 37 0.94 -13.76 -6.89
C ALA A 37 -0.48 -14.01 -6.34
N SER A 38 -0.62 -14.90 -5.35
CA SER A 38 -1.90 -15.15 -4.67
C SER A 38 -2.38 -13.91 -3.90
N ALA A 39 -1.46 -13.19 -3.27
CA ALA A 39 -1.79 -11.95 -2.55
C ALA A 39 -2.30 -10.85 -3.49
N VAL A 40 -1.76 -10.76 -4.71
CA VAL A 40 -2.26 -9.86 -5.75
C VAL A 40 -3.69 -10.21 -6.17
N ILE A 41 -4.00 -11.50 -6.34
CA ILE A 41 -5.38 -11.94 -6.64
C ILE A 41 -6.36 -11.56 -5.52
N GLU A 42 -5.95 -11.71 -4.26
CA GLU A 42 -6.78 -11.31 -3.11
C GLU A 42 -6.98 -9.79 -3.03
N LEU A 43 -5.94 -9.01 -3.33
CA LEU A 43 -6.02 -7.55 -3.45
C LEU A 43 -7.06 -7.14 -4.51
N ASP A 44 -7.02 -7.80 -5.68
CA ASP A 44 -7.95 -7.55 -6.77
C ASP A 44 -9.39 -7.92 -6.41
N THR A 45 -9.58 -9.08 -5.77
CA THR A 45 -10.91 -9.63 -5.46
C THR A 45 -11.62 -8.84 -4.36
N LYS A 46 -10.88 -8.31 -3.38
CA LYS A 46 -11.44 -7.59 -2.24
C LYS A 46 -11.63 -6.10 -2.48
N ASP A 47 -11.16 -5.61 -3.63
CA ASP A 47 -11.04 -4.19 -3.94
C ASP A 47 -10.43 -3.35 -2.79
N SER A 48 -9.51 -3.96 -2.05
CA SER A 48 -8.81 -3.32 -0.94
C SER A 48 -7.65 -2.50 -1.51
N PRO A 49 -7.37 -1.29 -0.99
CA PRO A 49 -6.22 -0.51 -1.45
C PRO A 49 -4.89 -1.17 -1.08
N VAL A 50 -4.86 -1.94 0.01
CA VAL A 50 -3.67 -2.61 0.56
C VAL A 50 -4.04 -4.02 1.02
N PHE A 51 -3.13 -4.97 0.85
CA PHE A 51 -3.26 -6.32 1.37
C PHE A 51 -1.96 -6.75 2.08
N VAL A 52 -2.11 -7.16 3.33
CA VAL A 52 -1.01 -7.63 4.19
C VAL A 52 -1.09 -9.14 4.33
N PHE A 53 0.03 -9.84 4.15
CA PHE A 53 0.08 -11.29 4.20
C PHE A 53 1.44 -11.78 4.71
N ARG A 54 1.52 -13.07 5.04
CA ARG A 54 2.79 -13.74 5.32
C ARG A 54 3.28 -14.41 4.04
N ASN A 55 4.48 -14.08 3.60
CA ASN A 55 5.04 -14.63 2.38
C ASN A 55 5.45 -16.10 2.60
N ALA A 56 4.88 -17.01 1.81
CA ALA A 56 5.13 -18.44 1.94
C ALA A 56 6.59 -18.85 1.65
N GLY A 57 7.35 -18.03 0.91
CA GLY A 57 8.75 -18.31 0.59
C GLY A 57 9.74 -17.83 1.66
N THR A 58 9.38 -16.83 2.47
CA THR A 58 10.30 -16.20 3.44
C THR A 58 9.78 -16.20 4.87
N ASP A 59 8.53 -16.58 5.10
CA ASP A 59 7.80 -16.46 6.36
C ASP A 59 7.68 -15.01 6.91
N HIS A 60 8.11 -14.02 6.13
CA HIS A 60 8.07 -12.61 6.53
C HIS A 60 6.74 -11.95 6.19
N LEU A 61 6.41 -10.87 6.91
CA LEU A 61 5.32 -9.99 6.53
C LEU A 61 5.64 -9.32 5.21
N ASN A 62 4.68 -9.31 4.30
CA ASN A 62 4.78 -8.64 3.02
C ASN A 62 3.48 -7.87 2.77
N ILE A 63 3.58 -6.79 2.00
CA ILE A 63 2.47 -5.90 1.69
C ILE A 63 2.39 -5.73 0.17
N VAL A 64 1.20 -5.89 -0.41
CA VAL A 64 0.91 -5.49 -1.79
C VAL A 64 -0.15 -4.39 -1.80
N TYR A 65 -0.04 -3.44 -2.72
CA TYR A 65 -0.98 -2.33 -2.85
C TYR A 65 -1.06 -1.85 -4.31
N ARG A 66 -2.16 -1.19 -4.68
CA ARG A 66 -2.28 -0.57 -6.01
C ARG A 66 -1.56 0.76 -6.05
N ARG A 67 -0.72 0.98 -7.07
CA ARG A 67 -0.05 2.25 -7.31
C ARG A 67 -0.91 3.14 -8.23
N PRO A 68 -0.75 4.47 -8.16
CA PRO A 68 -1.42 5.39 -9.08
C PRO A 68 -1.05 5.17 -10.56
N ASP A 69 0.12 4.58 -10.83
CA ASP A 69 0.58 4.25 -12.19
C ASP A 69 -0.04 2.96 -12.76
N GLY A 70 -0.99 2.35 -12.04
CA GLY A 70 -1.67 1.11 -12.43
C GLY A 70 -0.90 -0.18 -12.12
N ASN A 71 0.35 -0.08 -11.63
CA ASN A 71 1.12 -1.26 -11.23
C ASN A 71 0.83 -1.68 -9.79
N ILE A 72 1.33 -2.86 -9.43
CA ILE A 72 1.33 -3.34 -8.05
C ILE A 72 2.63 -2.91 -7.36
N GLY A 73 2.48 -2.23 -6.22
CA GLY A 73 3.58 -2.02 -5.27
C GLY A 73 3.72 -3.25 -4.38
N TRP A 74 4.95 -3.70 -4.16
CA TRP A 74 5.28 -4.79 -3.25
C TRP A 74 6.35 -4.33 -2.26
N ILE A 75 6.08 -4.48 -0.96
CA ILE A 75 6.98 -4.11 0.13
C ILE A 75 7.27 -5.35 0.98
N ASP A 76 8.56 -5.59 1.24
CA ASP A 76 9.04 -6.51 2.26
C ASP A 76 9.75 -5.73 3.38
N PRO A 77 9.07 -5.44 4.51
CA PRO A 77 9.65 -4.70 5.63
C PRO A 77 10.90 -5.35 6.23
N SER A 78 11.05 -6.67 6.11
CA SER A 78 12.22 -7.38 6.66
C SER A 78 13.54 -7.00 5.99
N THR A 79 13.46 -6.47 4.76
CA THR A 79 14.61 -6.04 3.96
C THR A 79 14.88 -4.54 4.08
N THR A 80 14.01 -3.81 4.78
CA THR A 80 14.13 -2.35 4.89
C THR A 80 15.26 -2.01 5.84
N LYS A 81 16.26 -1.27 5.35
CA LYS A 81 17.31 -0.73 6.21
C LYS A 81 16.70 0.34 7.11
N VAL A 82 16.94 0.23 8.41
CA VAL A 82 16.58 1.30 9.36
C VAL A 82 17.38 2.54 8.97
N ALA A 83 16.70 3.63 8.66
CA ALA A 83 17.36 4.93 8.49
C ALA A 83 18.04 5.26 9.83
N GLN A 84 19.36 5.35 9.84
CA GLN A 84 20.08 5.88 11.01
C GLN A 84 19.67 7.34 11.17
N ALA A 85 19.13 7.67 12.34
CA ALA A 85 18.77 9.01 12.75
C ALA A 85 20.02 9.87 13.00
#